data_AF-A0A522GRV9-F1
#
_entry.id   AF-A0A522GRV9-F1
#
_cell.length_a   1.000
_cell.length_b   1.000
_cell.length_c   1.000
_cell.angle_alpha   90.00
_cell.angle_beta   90.00
_cell.angle_gamma   90.00
#
_symmetry.space_group_name_H-M   'P 1'
#
loop_
_entity.id
_entity.type
_entity.pdbx_description
1 polymer ?
#
loop_
_entity_poly.entity_id
_entity_poly.type
_entity_poly.pdbx_seq_one_letter_code
_entity_poly.pdbx_strand_id
1 'polypeptide(L)'
;MQVEIAPRAMTFRSPVTESRLIANLLIGLAILFMGLFLLLPLAMVFAEAFAKGVRAYLTSFVDPDVLASIRLTLLVAAITVPLNTLFGICAAWAITKFSFRGKTLLVTLIDLPFSVSPVVAGLIYVLLYGANGVLGPWLQSHGIAIIFAVPGLVLAT
;
A
#
# COMPACT_ATOMS: atom_id res chain seq x y z
N MET A 1 -50.37 25.75 -39.77
CA MET A 1 -49.08 26.37 -39.42
C MET A 1 -48.36 25.39 -38.51
N GLN A 2 -47.49 24.56 -39.11
CA GLN A 2 -46.65 23.61 -38.38
C GLN A 2 -45.38 24.31 -37.92
N VAL A 3 -44.94 24.08 -36.68
CA VAL A 3 -43.52 24.03 -36.35
C VAL A 3 -43.34 22.98 -35.25
N GLU A 4 -43.13 21.73 -35.66
CA GLU A 4 -42.65 20.67 -34.79
C GLU A 4 -41.11 20.82 -34.69
N ILE A 5 -40.64 21.31 -33.55
CA ILE A 5 -39.19 21.51 -33.31
C ILE A 5 -38.58 20.15 -33.00
N ALA A 6 -37.98 19.52 -34.02
CA ALA A 6 -37.24 18.28 -33.85
C ALA A 6 -36.07 18.49 -32.86
N PRO A 7 -35.84 17.58 -31.90
CA PRO A 7 -34.70 17.66 -31.00
C PRO A 7 -33.41 17.50 -31.81
N ARG A 8 -32.64 18.59 -31.88
CA ARG A 8 -31.35 18.63 -32.58
C ARG A 8 -30.38 17.74 -31.82
N ALA A 9 -30.18 16.51 -32.29
CA ALA A 9 -29.21 15.59 -31.72
C ALA A 9 -27.81 16.24 -31.75
N MET A 10 -27.33 16.69 -30.59
CA MET A 10 -25.95 17.11 -30.43
C MET A 10 -25.09 15.85 -30.52
N THR A 11 -24.59 15.57 -31.73
CA THR A 11 -23.55 14.55 -31.92
C THR A 11 -22.29 15.05 -31.22
N PHE A 12 -22.03 14.53 -30.02
CA PHE A 12 -20.72 14.68 -29.38
C PHE A 12 -19.68 14.06 -30.32
N ARG A 13 -18.95 14.88 -31.06
CA ARG A 13 -17.77 14.42 -31.79
C ARG A 13 -16.78 13.92 -30.75
N SER A 14 -16.42 12.64 -30.82
CA SER A 14 -15.36 12.09 -29.99
C SER A 14 -14.10 12.94 -30.20
N PRO A 15 -13.50 13.53 -29.15
CA PRO A 15 -12.32 14.41 -29.28
C PRO A 15 -11.10 13.71 -29.88
N VAL A 16 -11.13 12.38 -29.98
CA VAL A 16 -10.04 11.56 -30.51
C VAL A 16 -10.30 11.27 -31.99
N THR A 17 -10.04 12.26 -32.84
CA THR A 17 -9.96 12.09 -34.30
C THR A 17 -8.50 11.90 -34.73
N GLU A 18 -7.70 11.17 -33.95
CA GLU A 18 -6.31 10.95 -34.27
C GLU A 18 -6.13 9.73 -35.17
N SER A 19 -5.19 9.83 -36.13
CA SER A 19 -4.77 8.69 -36.93
C SER A 19 -4.26 7.58 -36.01
N ARG A 20 -4.62 6.32 -36.27
CA ARG A 20 -4.20 5.14 -35.47
C ARG A 20 -2.68 5.08 -35.26
N LEU A 21 -1.91 5.65 -36.19
CA LEU A 21 -0.46 5.82 -36.10
C LEU A 21 -0.03 6.76 -34.96
N ILE A 22 -0.70 7.90 -34.81
CA ILE A 22 -0.40 8.89 -33.76
C ILE A 22 -0.76 8.31 -32.40
N ALA A 23 -1.93 7.68 -32.28
CA ALA A 23 -2.33 7.00 -31.05
C ALA A 23 -1.32 5.93 -30.61
N ASN A 24 -0.86 5.07 -31.53
CA ASN A 24 0.14 4.05 -31.23
C ASN A 24 1.51 4.66 -30.87
N LEU A 25 1.89 5.78 -31.50
CA LEU A 25 3.11 6.52 -31.16
C LEU A 25 3.03 7.11 -29.75
N LEU A 26 1.91 7.75 -29.39
CA LEU A 26 1.70 8.32 -28.06
C LEU A 26 1.67 7.23 -26.97
N ILE A 27 1.00 6.11 -27.24
CA ILE A 27 0.99 4.94 -26.34
C ILE A 27 2.40 4.35 -26.22
N GLY A 28 3.10 4.16 -27.34
CA GLY A 28 4.47 3.66 -27.36
C GLY A 28 5.43 4.55 -26.58
N LEU A 29 5.31 5.87 -26.74
CA LEU A 29 6.09 6.85 -26.00
C LEU A 29 5.76 6.83 -24.51
N ALA A 30 4.49 6.74 -24.14
CA ALA A 30 4.06 6.66 -22.74
C ALA A 30 4.58 5.37 -22.06
N ILE A 31 4.48 4.23 -22.74
CA ILE A 31 5.00 2.94 -22.26
C ILE A 31 6.53 2.99 -22.16
N LEU A 32 7.22 3.54 -23.15
CA LEU A 32 8.68 3.69 -23.11
C LEU A 32 9.10 4.58 -21.93
N PHE A 33 8.42 5.71 -21.74
CA PHE A 33 8.70 6.64 -20.65
C PHE A 33 8.44 5.99 -19.28
N MET A 34 7.27 5.37 -19.06
CA MET A 34 6.98 4.64 -17.81
C MET A 34 7.94 3.47 -17.60
N GLY A 35 8.25 2.73 -18.67
CA GLY A 35 9.18 1.62 -18.65
C GLY A 35 10.58 2.06 -18.24
N LEU A 36 11.11 3.13 -18.84
CA LEU A 36 12.40 3.70 -18.46
C LEU A 36 12.37 4.21 -17.01
N PHE A 37 11.35 4.96 -16.62
CA PHE A 37 11.25 5.52 -15.26
C PHE A 37 11.20 4.44 -14.18
N LEU A 38 10.56 3.30 -14.45
CA LEU A 38 10.47 2.18 -13.51
C LEU A 38 11.69 1.25 -13.58
N LEU A 39 12.12 0.85 -14.78
CA LEU A 39 13.15 -0.17 -14.99
C LEU A 39 14.56 0.37 -14.77
N LEU A 40 14.83 1.64 -15.05
CA LEU A 40 16.16 2.21 -14.89
C LEU A 40 16.63 2.23 -13.42
N PRO A 41 15.88 2.75 -12.44
CA PRO A 41 16.30 2.67 -11.03
C PRO A 41 16.39 1.22 -10.56
N LEU A 42 15.48 0.33 -11.00
CA LEU A 42 15.55 -1.09 -10.66
C LEU A 42 16.82 -1.74 -11.21
N ALA A 43 17.17 -1.47 -12.46
CA ALA A 43 18.41 -1.95 -13.08
C ALA A 43 19.65 -1.40 -12.37
N MET A 44 19.62 -0.14 -11.92
CA MET A 44 20.70 0.44 -11.12
C MET A 44 20.85 -0.27 -9.76
N VAL A 45 19.75 -0.55 -9.06
CA VAL A 45 19.78 -1.32 -7.80
C VAL A 45 20.41 -2.70 -8.00
N PHE A 46 20.06 -3.40 -9.08
CA PHE A 46 20.68 -4.70 -9.40
C PHE A 46 22.15 -4.54 -9.78
N ALA A 47 22.50 -3.57 -10.63
CA ALA A 47 23.88 -3.31 -11.04
C ALA A 47 24.76 -3.00 -9.82
N GLU A 48 24.26 -2.20 -8.87
CA GLU A 48 24.95 -1.87 -7.63
C GLU A 48 25.06 -3.08 -6.68
N ALA A 49 23.99 -3.88 -6.56
CA ALA A 49 23.99 -5.12 -5.78
C ALA A 49 25.02 -6.15 -6.29
N PHE A 50 25.24 -6.22 -7.61
CA PHE A 50 26.23 -7.10 -8.23
C PHE A 50 27.60 -6.45 -8.46
N ALA A 51 27.78 -5.15 -8.19
CA ALA A 51 29.01 -4.42 -8.47
C ALA A 51 30.23 -4.96 -7.71
N LYS A 52 30.02 -5.50 -6.50
CA LYS A 52 31.06 -6.14 -5.68
C LYS A 52 31.27 -7.63 -6.00
N GLY A 53 30.60 -8.15 -7.03
CA GLY A 53 30.63 -9.54 -7.46
C GLY A 53 29.61 -10.43 -6.74
N VAL A 54 29.20 -11.52 -7.41
CA VAL A 54 28.22 -12.50 -6.91
C VAL A 54 28.64 -13.13 -5.58
N ARG A 55 29.95 -13.23 -5.32
CA ARG A 55 30.48 -13.78 -4.08
C ARG A 55 30.24 -12.86 -2.88
N ALA A 56 30.35 -11.54 -3.06
CA ALA A 56 30.04 -10.55 -2.02
C ALA A 56 28.54 -10.57 -1.69
N TYR A 57 27.69 -10.68 -2.72
CA TYR A 57 26.24 -10.83 -2.58
C TYR A 57 25.86 -12.09 -1.77
N LEU A 58 26.46 -13.24 -2.08
CA LEU A 58 26.22 -14.48 -1.35
C LEU A 58 26.73 -14.43 0.10
N THR A 59 27.86 -13.75 0.36
CA THR A 59 28.34 -13.58 1.74
C THR A 59 27.44 -12.68 2.59
N SER A 60 26.74 -11.72 1.98
CA SER A 60 25.77 -10.88 2.70
C SER A 60 24.58 -11.65 3.25
N PHE A 61 24.20 -12.80 2.65
CA PHE A 61 23.14 -13.66 3.22
C PHE A 61 23.56 -14.43 4.47
N VAL A 62 24.87 -14.61 4.67
CA VAL A 62 25.43 -15.29 5.84
C VAL A 62 25.64 -14.32 7.01
N ASP A 63 25.43 -13.03 6.76
CA ASP A 63 25.47 -12.02 7.81
C ASP A 63 24.35 -12.28 8.85
N PRO A 64 24.69 -12.42 10.14
CA PRO A 64 23.71 -12.66 11.19
C PRO A 64 22.61 -11.58 11.24
N ASP A 65 22.91 -10.33 10.89
CA ASP A 65 21.94 -9.23 10.95
C ASP A 65 20.93 -9.33 9.80
N VAL A 66 21.38 -9.75 8.61
CA VAL A 66 20.49 -10.01 7.46
C VAL A 66 19.56 -11.17 7.76
N LEU A 67 20.09 -12.25 8.34
CA LEU A 67 19.29 -13.42 8.66
C LEU A 67 18.29 -13.15 9.80
N ALA A 68 18.68 -12.35 10.80
CA ALA A 68 17.79 -11.90 11.87
C ALA A 68 16.64 -11.04 11.31
N SER A 69 16.95 -10.11 10.40
CA SER A 69 15.96 -9.25 9.76
C SER A 69 14.95 -10.06 8.93
N ILE A 70 15.43 -11.01 8.12
CA ILE A 70 14.57 -11.90 7.33
C ILE A 70 13.64 -12.72 8.25
N ARG A 71 14.18 -13.32 9.32
CA ARG A 71 13.38 -14.10 10.27
C ARG A 71 12.31 -13.26 10.95
N LEU A 72 12.64 -12.03 11.36
CA LEU A 72 11.69 -11.11 11.98
C LEU A 72 10.56 -10.76 11.01
N THR A 73 10.88 -10.38 9.76
CA THR A 73 9.86 -10.06 8.76
C THR A 73 8.98 -11.26 8.45
N LEU A 74 9.55 -12.46 8.31
CA LEU A 74 8.77 -13.68 8.08
C LEU A 74 7.86 -14.02 9.26
N LEU A 75 8.32 -13.86 10.50
CA LEU A 75 7.52 -14.08 11.70
C LEU A 75 6.35 -13.10 11.77
N VAL A 76 6.61 -11.80 11.56
CA VAL A 76 5.57 -10.77 11.55
C VAL A 76 4.56 -11.07 10.45
N ALA A 77 5.00 -11.35 9.23
CA ALA A 77 4.13 -11.69 8.12
C ALA A 77 3.29 -12.94 8.38
N ALA A 78 3.88 -13.99 8.97
CA ALA A 78 3.18 -15.23 9.30
C ALA A 78 2.04 -15.04 10.32
N ILE A 79 2.15 -14.02 11.19
CA ILE A 79 1.11 -13.67 12.17
C ILE A 79 0.10 -12.70 11.56
N THR A 80 0.58 -11.61 10.97
CA THR A 80 -0.27 -10.55 10.41
C THR A 80 -1.14 -11.04 9.28
N VAL A 81 -0.59 -11.78 8.31
CA VAL A 81 -1.33 -12.14 7.09
C VAL A 81 -2.59 -12.96 7.41
N PRO A 82 -2.54 -14.04 8.22
CA PRO A 82 -3.75 -14.78 8.59
C PRO A 82 -4.75 -13.93 9.39
N LEU A 83 -4.27 -13.08 10.31
CA LEU A 83 -5.14 -12.22 11.12
C LEU A 83 -5.86 -11.20 10.24
N ASN A 84 -5.12 -10.45 9.41
CA ASN A 84 -5.69 -9.45 8.50
C ASN A 84 -6.63 -10.10 7.49
N THR A 85 -6.31 -11.31 7.03
CA THR A 85 -7.20 -12.09 6.15
C THR A 85 -8.49 -12.49 6.87
N LEU A 86 -8.40 -13.03 8.08
CA LEU A 86 -9.57 -13.47 8.85
C LEU A 86 -10.49 -12.28 9.17
N PHE A 87 -9.95 -11.21 9.75
CA PHE A 87 -10.73 -10.03 10.08
C PHE A 87 -11.23 -9.30 8.83
N GLY A 88 -10.43 -9.24 7.77
CA GLY A 88 -10.80 -8.66 6.49
C GLY A 88 -11.96 -9.40 5.82
N ILE A 89 -11.93 -10.73 5.80
CA ILE A 89 -13.04 -11.55 5.28
C ILE A 89 -14.29 -11.36 6.14
N CYS A 90 -14.17 -11.37 7.48
CA CYS A 90 -15.29 -11.12 8.38
C CYS A 90 -15.93 -9.74 8.14
N ALA A 91 -15.12 -8.69 7.99
CA ALA A 91 -15.60 -7.34 7.71
C ALA A 91 -16.24 -7.23 6.32
N ALA A 92 -15.58 -7.76 5.29
CA ALA A 92 -16.11 -7.79 3.93
C ALA A 92 -17.44 -8.54 3.86
N TRP A 93 -17.56 -9.68 4.55
CA TRP A 93 -18.79 -10.44 4.64
C TRP A 93 -19.89 -9.67 5.39
N ALA A 94 -19.56 -9.02 6.49
CA ALA A 94 -20.51 -8.20 7.24
C ALA A 94 -21.08 -7.06 6.38
N ILE A 95 -20.22 -6.35 5.64
CA ILE A 95 -20.61 -5.21 4.80
C ILE A 95 -21.43 -5.67 3.58
N THR A 96 -21.06 -6.78 2.95
CA THR A 96 -21.73 -7.25 1.73
C THR A 96 -23.07 -7.92 2.00
N LYS A 97 -23.18 -8.72 3.06
CA LYS A 97 -24.39 -9.51 3.34
C LYS A 97 -25.41 -8.80 4.23
N PHE A 98 -24.99 -7.88 5.10
CA PHE A 98 -25.89 -7.21 6.04
C PHE A 98 -26.07 -5.72 5.73
N SER A 99 -27.30 -5.23 5.85
CA SER A 99 -27.65 -3.81 5.77
C SER A 99 -28.01 -3.27 7.15
N PHE A 100 -27.03 -2.69 7.85
CA PHE A 100 -27.20 -2.09 9.18
C PHE A 100 -26.91 -0.59 9.15
N ARG A 101 -27.51 0.18 10.08
CA ARG A 101 -27.41 1.66 10.12
C ARG A 101 -25.97 2.18 10.29
N GLY A 102 -25.10 1.40 10.92
CA GLY A 102 -23.67 1.73 11.13
C GLY A 102 -22.72 1.32 10.00
N LYS A 103 -23.23 0.80 8.87
CA LYS A 103 -22.40 0.26 7.77
C LYS A 103 -21.45 1.29 7.20
N THR A 104 -21.92 2.53 6.99
CA THR A 104 -21.09 3.62 6.45
C THR A 104 -19.91 3.94 7.38
N LEU A 105 -20.12 3.96 8.70
CA LEU A 105 -19.05 4.21 9.66
C LEU A 105 -17.98 3.12 9.61
N LEU A 106 -18.38 1.84 9.50
CA LEU A 106 -17.44 0.73 9.38
C LEU A 106 -16.60 0.82 8.10
N VAL A 107 -17.23 1.14 6.96
CA VAL A 107 -16.53 1.34 5.68
C VAL A 107 -15.52 2.48 5.80
N THR A 108 -15.93 3.63 6.35
CA THR A 108 -15.03 4.77 6.56
C THR A 108 -13.86 4.44 7.47
N LEU A 109 -14.07 3.67 8.55
CA LEU A 109 -12.99 3.23 9.44
C LEU A 109 -11.98 2.32 8.71
N ILE A 110 -12.44 1.47 7.80
CA ILE A 110 -11.59 0.58 6.99
C ILE A 110 -10.81 1.39 5.94
N ASP A 111 -11.42 2.42 5.36
CA ASP A 111 -10.78 3.26 4.33
C ASP A 111 -9.85 4.35 4.92
N LEU A 112 -10.05 4.70 6.18
CA LEU A 112 -9.28 5.71 6.91
C LEU A 112 -7.75 5.51 6.84
N PRO A 113 -7.17 4.33 7.13
CA PRO A 113 -5.72 4.14 7.08
C PRO A 113 -5.13 4.42 5.69
N PHE A 114 -5.87 4.15 4.60
CA PHE A 114 -5.41 4.45 3.25
C PHE A 114 -5.43 5.95 2.92
N SER A 115 -6.27 6.71 3.62
CA SER A 115 -6.37 8.16 3.50
C SER A 115 -5.33 8.90 4.34
N VAL A 116 -4.74 8.24 5.35
CA VAL A 116 -3.72 8.82 6.23
C VAL A 116 -2.33 8.63 5.64
N SER A 117 -1.53 9.70 5.65
CA SER A 117 -0.12 9.61 5.23
C SER A 117 0.65 8.62 6.11
N PRO A 118 1.51 7.76 5.53
CA PRO A 118 2.32 6.81 6.30
C PRO A 118 3.15 7.48 7.40
N VAL A 119 3.63 8.70 7.14
CA VAL A 119 4.42 9.48 8.12
C VAL A 119 3.56 9.89 9.32
N VAL A 120 2.30 10.29 9.08
CA VAL A 120 1.36 10.67 10.14
C VAL A 120 0.94 9.45 10.95
N ALA A 121 0.69 8.31 10.29
CA ALA A 121 0.40 7.05 10.97
C ALA A 121 1.55 6.64 11.91
N GLY A 122 2.80 6.77 11.46
CA GLY A 122 3.99 6.54 12.29
C GLY A 122 4.06 7.48 13.50
N LEU A 123 3.76 8.77 13.32
CA LEU A 123 3.75 9.73 14.42
C LEU A 123 2.67 9.42 15.45
N ILE A 124 1.45 9.09 15.01
CA ILE A 124 0.34 8.68 15.91
C ILE A 124 0.75 7.44 16.70
N TYR A 125 1.39 6.47 16.05
CA TYR A 125 1.87 5.26 16.72
C TYR A 125 2.89 5.57 17.83
N VAL A 126 3.88 6.44 17.54
CA VAL A 126 4.85 6.91 18.54
C VAL A 126 4.18 7.72 19.66
N LEU A 127 3.15 8.52 19.36
CA LEU A 127 2.43 9.30 20.36
C LEU A 127 1.52 8.43 21.25
N LEU A 128 0.92 7.36 20.72
CA LEU A 128 0.04 6.47 21.48
C LEU A 128 0.83 5.49 22.34
N TYR A 129 1.86 4.86 21.76
CA TYR A 129 2.66 3.81 22.40
C TYR A 129 3.99 4.32 22.97
N GLY A 130 4.28 5.62 22.84
CA GLY A 130 5.45 6.32 23.37
C GLY A 130 5.57 6.29 24.88
N ALA A 131 6.76 6.57 25.41
CA ALA A 131 6.96 6.68 26.85
C ALA A 131 6.07 7.73 27.53
N ASN A 132 5.64 8.76 26.79
CA ASN A 132 4.69 9.78 27.25
C ASN A 132 3.28 9.62 26.64
N GLY A 133 2.98 8.48 26.02
CA GLY A 133 1.69 8.24 25.36
C GLY A 133 0.60 7.77 26.31
N VAL A 134 -0.66 7.80 25.86
CA VAL A 134 -1.83 7.39 26.67
C VAL A 134 -1.74 5.91 27.09
N LEU A 135 -1.17 5.05 26.24
CA LEU A 135 -1.01 3.61 26.50
C LEU A 135 0.41 3.22 26.95
N GLY A 136 1.38 4.14 26.86
CA GLY A 136 2.78 3.90 27.18
C GLY A 136 3.07 3.47 28.61
N PRO A 137 2.62 4.21 29.64
CA PRO A 137 2.87 3.89 31.04
C PRO A 137 2.25 2.54 31.47
N TRP A 138 1.10 2.16 30.91
CA TRP A 138 0.41 0.91 31.22
C TRP A 138 1.09 -0.31 30.57
N LEU A 139 1.63 -0.15 29.35
CA LEU A 139 2.44 -1.18 28.68
C LEU A 139 3.81 -1.35 29.34
N GLN A 140 4.45 -0.25 29.75
CA GLN A 140 5.74 -0.30 30.44
C GLN A 140 5.61 -0.97 31.81
N SER A 141 4.50 -0.77 32.54
CA SER A 141 4.26 -1.46 33.81
C SER A 141 4.05 -2.97 33.66
N HIS A 142 3.66 -3.44 32.47
CA HIS A 142 3.52 -4.86 32.14
C HIS A 142 4.76 -5.43 31.39
N GLY A 143 5.83 -4.64 31.24
CA GLY A 143 7.07 -5.07 30.59
C GLY A 143 6.96 -5.30 29.08
N ILE A 144 5.88 -4.83 28.43
CA ILE A 144 5.66 -5.01 27.00
C ILE A 144 6.20 -3.79 26.25
N ALA A 145 7.39 -3.93 25.68
CA ALA A 145 7.89 -2.96 24.70
C ALA A 145 7.08 -3.12 23.40
N ILE A 146 6.34 -2.09 22.99
CA ILE A 146 5.56 -2.07 21.74
C ILE A 146 6.23 -1.23 20.66
N ILE A 147 7.02 -0.22 21.03
CA ILE A 147 7.78 0.54 20.04
C ILE A 147 9.06 -0.25 19.71
N PHE A 148 9.29 -0.50 18.42
CA PHE A 148 10.46 -1.23 17.89
C PHE A 148 10.55 -2.72 18.29
N ALA A 149 9.43 -3.32 18.71
CA ALA A 149 9.36 -4.74 19.05
C ALA A 149 8.36 -5.48 18.16
N VAL A 150 8.46 -6.82 18.16
CA VAL A 150 7.59 -7.73 17.37
C VAL A 150 6.10 -7.41 17.51
N PRO A 151 5.53 -7.19 18.72
CA PRO A 151 4.11 -6.90 18.85
C PRO A 151 3.71 -5.62 18.14
N GLY A 152 4.60 -4.63 18.13
CA GLY A 152 4.31 -3.37 17.47
C GLY A 152 4.38 -3.41 15.96
N LEU A 153 5.30 -4.21 15.43
CA LEU A 153 5.38 -4.48 14.00
C LEU A 153 4.11 -5.19 13.50
N VAL A 154 3.54 -6.10 14.29
CA VAL A 154 2.28 -6.80 13.96
C VAL A 154 1.07 -5.85 14.02
N LEU A 155 1.06 -4.89 14.95
CA LEU A 155 -0.04 -3.92 15.08
C LEU A 155 -0.02 -2.82 14.01
N ALA A 156 1.17 -2.50 13.47
CA ALA A 156 1.35 -1.43 12.48
C ALA A 156 1.02 -1.86 11.04
N THR A 157 0.73 -3.14 10.81
CA THR A 157 0.47 -3.76 9.49
C THR A 157 -0.99 -4.11 9.27
#